data_AF-A0A914FLX1-F1
#
_entry.id   AF-A0A914FLX1-F1
#
_cell.length_a   1.000
_cell.length_b   1.000
_cell.length_c   1.000
_cell.angle_alpha   90.00
_cell.angle_beta   90.00
_cell.angle_gamma   90.00
#
_symmetry.space_group_name_H-M   'P 1'
#
loop_
_entity.id
_entity.type
_entity.pdbx_description
1 polymer ?
#
loop_
_entity_poly.entity_id
_entity_poly.type
_entity_poly.pdbx_seq_one_letter_code
_entity_poly.pdbx_strand_id
1 'polypeptide(L)'
;MKEMCKQIYGYEETDVPKIFQFSSKGPLKTGERGIDFVAPGAAITEIPKWISKNGYKISRGTSMACPNAAGAIACLLSALKANSIEYNPTMLRLALSNTAYLPENGDKLAFGAGIIQIYAAFEYIKTFKNIILSPKIPPIISIYESTKKATLMKAIYLIQNENDSISRKYCVKLNSTKTASWNLKLVPKSAETFIEFSKTLSKNMFFVKIFTASLKSGSLNYAEIHGYDSSINPSIGPLFYLPITVKQKSSIDI
;
A
#
# COMPACT_ATOMS: atom_id res chain seq x y z
N MET A 1 31.11 -17.31 0.83
CA MET A 1 30.50 -16.86 -0.45
C MET A 1 30.33 -15.33 -0.48
N LYS A 2 29.67 -14.71 0.51
CA LYS A 2 29.51 -13.24 0.63
C LYS A 2 30.83 -12.44 0.53
N GLU A 3 31.87 -12.88 1.24
CA GLU A 3 33.16 -12.19 1.30
C GLU A 3 33.98 -12.30 0.00
N MET A 4 33.89 -13.46 -0.67
CA MET A 4 34.46 -13.69 -2.00
C MET A 4 33.78 -12.82 -3.06
N CYS A 5 32.44 -12.69 -3.02
CA CYS A 5 31.70 -11.84 -3.95
C CYS A 5 32.05 -10.36 -3.80
N LYS A 6 32.24 -9.89 -2.57
CA LYS A 6 32.68 -8.52 -2.28
C LYS A 6 34.11 -8.27 -2.75
N GLN A 7 35.05 -9.19 -2.49
CA GLN A 7 36.46 -9.02 -2.87
C GLN A 7 36.71 -9.12 -4.37
N ILE A 8 36.05 -10.06 -5.07
CA ILE A 8 36.32 -10.31 -6.49
C ILE A 8 35.50 -9.40 -7.40
N TYR A 9 34.24 -9.13 -7.04
CA TYR A 9 33.29 -8.41 -7.91
C TYR A 9 32.90 -7.02 -7.40
N GLY A 10 33.40 -6.58 -6.24
CA GLY A 10 32.99 -5.33 -5.62
C GLY A 10 31.49 -5.28 -5.26
N TYR A 11 30.82 -6.45 -5.26
CA TYR A 11 29.38 -6.55 -5.05
C TYR A 11 29.11 -6.71 -3.55
N GLU A 12 28.67 -5.64 -2.91
CA GLU A 12 28.07 -5.73 -1.58
C GLU A 12 26.65 -6.28 -1.72
N GLU A 13 26.44 -7.53 -1.31
CA GLU A 13 25.09 -8.03 -1.04
C GLU A 13 24.51 -7.17 0.09
N THR A 14 23.74 -6.15 -0.28
CA THR A 14 22.91 -5.47 0.69
C THR A 14 21.71 -6.36 0.99
N ASP A 15 21.54 -6.75 2.27
CA ASP A 15 20.40 -7.54 2.74
C ASP A 15 19.05 -6.78 2.60
N VAL A 16 19.07 -5.58 2.00
CA VAL A 16 17.90 -4.75 1.74
C VAL A 16 17.11 -5.33 0.56
N PRO A 17 15.85 -5.72 0.76
CA PRO A 17 15.01 -6.21 -0.32
C PRO A 17 14.87 -5.16 -1.43
N LYS A 18 14.95 -5.59 -2.68
CA LYS A 18 14.83 -4.74 -3.88
C LYS A 18 13.69 -5.22 -4.76
N ILE A 19 12.98 -4.26 -5.36
CA ILE A 19 11.97 -4.54 -6.39
C ILE A 19 12.66 -4.71 -7.74
N PHE A 20 12.23 -5.71 -8.52
CA PHE A 20 12.70 -5.88 -9.88
C PHE A 20 12.39 -4.64 -10.73
N GLN A 21 13.36 -4.21 -11.55
CA GLN A 21 13.23 -3.00 -12.37
C GLN A 21 12.02 -3.04 -13.33
N PHE A 22 11.69 -4.23 -13.84
CA PHE A 22 10.54 -4.44 -14.72
C PHE A 22 9.20 -4.59 -13.99
N SER A 23 9.19 -4.67 -12.66
CA SER A 23 7.94 -4.73 -11.90
C SER A 23 7.23 -3.39 -12.07
N SER A 24 5.99 -3.44 -12.53
CA SER A 24 5.16 -2.24 -12.62
C SER A 24 5.06 -1.56 -11.26
N LYS A 25 5.05 -0.23 -11.28
CA LYS A 25 4.94 0.64 -10.09
C LYS A 25 3.68 1.49 -10.21
N GLY A 26 3.17 1.93 -9.06
CA GLY A 26 2.17 2.98 -9.00
C GLY A 26 2.73 4.36 -9.38
N PRO A 27 1.88 5.40 -9.37
CA PRO A 27 0.44 5.33 -9.14
C PRO A 27 -0.33 4.83 -10.39
N LEU A 28 -1.55 4.34 -10.19
CA LEU A 28 -2.50 4.14 -11.28
C LEU A 28 -2.93 5.48 -11.87
N LYS A 29 -3.52 5.44 -13.08
CA LYS A 29 -4.21 6.60 -13.66
C LYS A 29 -5.33 7.15 -12.76
N THR A 30 -5.91 6.31 -11.92
CA THR A 30 -6.92 6.67 -10.91
C THR A 30 -6.32 7.30 -9.65
N GLY A 31 -4.99 7.32 -9.52
CA GLY A 31 -4.27 7.83 -8.35
C GLY A 31 -4.00 6.82 -7.25
N GLU A 32 -4.63 5.65 -7.32
CA GLU A 32 -4.39 4.58 -6.35
C GLU A 32 -2.95 4.08 -6.44
N ARG A 33 -2.41 3.59 -5.32
CA ARG A 33 -1.06 3.01 -5.27
C ARG A 33 -0.86 1.85 -6.25
N GLY A 34 -1.92 1.09 -6.54
CA GLY A 34 -1.92 -0.04 -7.48
C GLY A 34 -1.38 -1.33 -6.93
N ILE A 35 -0.26 -1.26 -6.21
CA ILE A 35 0.35 -2.41 -5.54
C ILE A 35 -0.19 -2.50 -4.11
N ASP A 36 -0.81 -3.62 -3.77
CA ASP A 36 -1.28 -3.88 -2.41
C ASP A 36 -0.13 -4.32 -1.50
N PHE A 37 0.61 -5.34 -1.91
CA PHE A 37 1.76 -5.93 -1.21
C PHE A 37 2.67 -6.63 -2.20
N VAL A 38 3.89 -6.97 -1.77
CA VAL A 38 4.88 -7.65 -2.61
C VAL A 38 5.30 -8.99 -2.00
N ALA A 39 5.74 -9.90 -2.87
CA ALA A 39 6.25 -11.21 -2.51
C ALA A 39 7.48 -11.55 -3.37
N PRO A 40 8.33 -12.51 -2.96
CA PRO A 40 9.50 -12.90 -3.73
C PRO A 40 9.11 -13.41 -5.12
N GLY A 41 9.63 -12.75 -6.16
CA GLY A 41 9.31 -13.02 -7.57
C GLY A 41 10.41 -13.71 -8.36
N ALA A 42 11.52 -14.11 -7.73
CA ALA A 42 12.53 -14.96 -8.34
C ALA A 42 12.42 -16.36 -7.76
N ALA A 43 12.22 -17.35 -8.63
CA ALA A 43 12.07 -18.73 -8.23
C ALA A 43 12.85 -19.65 -9.18
N ILE A 44 13.35 -20.76 -8.64
CA ILE A 44 13.80 -21.89 -9.45
C ILE A 44 12.55 -22.67 -9.82
N THR A 45 12.27 -22.76 -11.11
CA THR A 45 11.10 -23.43 -11.68
C THR A 45 11.51 -24.68 -12.42
N GLU A 46 10.79 -25.76 -12.20
CA GLU A 46 10.91 -26.96 -13.01
C GLU A 46 10.42 -26.69 -14.43
N ILE A 47 11.19 -27.16 -15.42
CA ILE A 47 10.85 -27.09 -16.82
C ILE A 47 11.17 -28.44 -17.48
N PRO A 48 10.46 -28.81 -18.57
CA PRO A 48 10.71 -30.07 -19.25
C PRO A 48 12.18 -30.24 -19.62
N LYS A 49 12.70 -31.47 -19.49
CA LYS A 49 14.12 -31.79 -19.73
C LYS A 49 14.57 -31.51 -21.18
N TRP A 50 13.64 -31.49 -22.13
CA TRP A 50 13.91 -31.09 -23.52
C TRP A 50 14.18 -29.58 -23.67
N ILE A 51 13.78 -28.74 -22.71
CA ILE A 51 14.08 -27.30 -22.68
C ILE A 51 15.38 -27.02 -21.90
N SER A 52 15.63 -27.75 -20.81
CA SER A 52 16.86 -27.64 -20.01
C SER A 52 17.30 -29.01 -19.54
N LYS A 53 18.56 -29.38 -19.81
CA LYS A 53 19.12 -30.69 -19.43
C LYS A 53 18.98 -31.01 -17.94
N ASN A 54 19.04 -29.99 -17.09
CA ASN A 54 18.91 -30.15 -15.64
C ASN A 54 17.44 -30.18 -15.17
N GLY A 55 16.48 -29.86 -16.04
CA GLY A 55 15.06 -29.80 -15.70
C GLY A 55 14.63 -28.57 -14.89
N TYR A 56 15.53 -27.59 -14.70
CA TYR A 56 15.26 -26.38 -13.93
C TYR A 56 15.66 -25.12 -14.70
N LYS A 57 15.00 -24.01 -14.37
CA LYS A 57 15.30 -22.66 -14.84
C LYS A 57 15.00 -21.64 -13.75
N ILE A 58 15.82 -20.60 -13.64
CA ILE A 58 15.49 -19.45 -12.80
C ILE A 58 14.55 -18.54 -13.57
N SER A 59 13.35 -18.32 -13.04
CA SER A 59 12.33 -17.44 -13.59
C SER A 59 12.11 -16.26 -12.66
N ARG A 60 11.96 -15.06 -13.23
CA ARG A 60 11.77 -13.80 -12.49
C ARG A 60 10.55 -13.09 -13.04
N GLY A 61 9.62 -12.69 -12.17
CA GLY A 61 8.40 -12.04 -12.61
C GLY A 61 7.35 -11.91 -11.52
N THR A 62 6.41 -10.99 -11.72
CA THR A 62 5.16 -10.93 -10.93
C THR A 62 4.36 -12.23 -11.09
N SER A 63 4.47 -12.92 -12.22
CA SER A 63 3.92 -14.26 -12.45
C SER A 63 4.50 -15.34 -11.53
N MET A 64 5.67 -15.11 -10.92
CA MET A 64 6.24 -15.99 -9.89
C MET A 64 5.96 -15.47 -8.47
N ALA A 65 5.89 -14.15 -8.30
CA ALA A 65 5.50 -13.54 -7.02
C ALA A 65 4.04 -13.86 -6.63
N CYS A 66 3.12 -13.84 -7.61
CA CYS A 66 1.70 -14.13 -7.41
C CYS A 66 1.44 -15.54 -6.83
N PRO A 67 1.91 -16.65 -7.44
CA PRO A 67 1.72 -17.99 -6.88
C PRO A 67 2.44 -18.16 -5.54
N ASN A 68 3.60 -17.51 -5.34
CA ASN A 68 4.28 -17.51 -4.04
C ASN A 68 3.41 -16.87 -2.94
N ALA A 69 2.87 -15.68 -3.20
CA ALA A 69 1.93 -15.02 -2.29
C ALA A 69 0.66 -15.87 -2.05
N ALA A 70 0.11 -16.48 -3.10
CA ALA A 70 -1.07 -17.33 -3.00
C ALA A 70 -0.83 -18.57 -2.12
N GLY A 71 0.31 -19.26 -2.29
CA GLY A 71 0.70 -20.40 -1.45
C GLY A 71 0.94 -19.99 0.01
N ALA A 72 1.60 -18.85 0.22
CA ALA A 72 1.85 -18.29 1.54
C ALA A 72 0.53 -17.94 2.27
N ILE A 73 -0.42 -17.32 1.57
CA ILE A 73 -1.77 -17.03 2.10
C ILE A 73 -2.57 -18.32 2.30
N ALA A 74 -2.43 -19.33 1.45
CA ALA A 74 -3.09 -20.62 1.66
C ALA A 74 -2.62 -21.31 2.96
N CYS A 75 -1.33 -21.18 3.30
CA CYS A 75 -0.80 -21.64 4.59
C CYS A 75 -1.41 -20.86 5.77
N LEU A 76 -1.54 -19.53 5.64
CA LEU A 76 -2.23 -18.69 6.64
C LEU A 76 -3.68 -19.18 6.86
N LEU A 77 -4.43 -19.38 5.78
CA LEU A 77 -5.81 -19.85 5.85
C LEU A 77 -5.91 -21.24 6.49
N SER A 78 -4.97 -22.13 6.17
CA SER A 78 -4.92 -23.47 6.77
C SER A 78 -4.66 -23.39 8.28
N ALA A 79 -3.74 -22.53 8.71
CA ALA A 79 -3.47 -22.29 10.13
C ALA A 79 -4.69 -21.70 10.88
N LEU A 80 -5.39 -20.74 10.28
CA LEU A 80 -6.60 -20.16 10.86
C LEU A 80 -7.70 -21.21 11.03
N LYS A 81 -7.92 -22.06 10.01
CA LYS A 81 -8.88 -23.17 10.08
C LYS A 81 -8.51 -24.20 11.14
N ALA A 82 -7.23 -24.58 11.22
CA ALA A 82 -6.75 -25.55 12.21
C ALA A 82 -6.89 -25.05 13.66
N ASN A 83 -6.88 -23.74 13.88
CA ASN A 83 -7.07 -23.11 15.19
C ASN A 83 -8.52 -22.67 15.45
N SER A 84 -9.48 -23.02 14.57
CA SER A 84 -10.88 -22.61 14.65
C SER A 84 -11.06 -21.08 14.80
N ILE A 85 -10.21 -20.30 14.11
CA ILE A 85 -10.29 -18.84 14.11
C ILE A 85 -11.12 -18.41 12.90
N GLU A 86 -12.27 -17.79 13.16
CA GLU A 86 -13.07 -17.18 12.11
C GLU A 86 -12.33 -16.05 11.42
N TYR A 87 -12.52 -15.93 10.11
CA TYR A 87 -11.89 -14.88 9.31
C TYR A 87 -12.78 -14.40 8.19
N ASN A 88 -12.53 -13.16 7.74
CA ASN A 88 -13.17 -12.57 6.56
C ASN A 88 -12.10 -11.92 5.64
N PRO A 89 -12.43 -11.67 4.36
CA PRO A 89 -11.46 -11.11 3.39
C PRO A 89 -10.89 -9.75 3.81
N THR A 90 -11.71 -8.92 4.45
CA THR A 90 -11.31 -7.61 4.96
C THR A 90 -10.23 -7.71 6.03
N MET A 91 -10.43 -8.60 7.01
CA MET A 91 -9.50 -8.86 8.10
C MET A 91 -8.19 -9.41 7.57
N LEU A 92 -8.24 -10.34 6.61
CA LEU A 92 -7.04 -10.88 5.95
C LEU A 92 -6.24 -9.76 5.26
N ARG A 93 -6.91 -8.89 4.51
CA ARG A 93 -6.24 -7.76 3.84
C ARG A 93 -5.64 -6.78 4.83
N LEU A 94 -6.36 -6.49 5.92
CA LEU A 94 -5.88 -5.61 7.00
C LEU A 94 -4.63 -6.19 7.67
N ALA A 95 -4.69 -7.47 8.07
CA ALA A 95 -3.59 -8.18 8.70
C ALA A 95 -2.36 -8.22 7.80
N LEU A 96 -2.52 -8.59 6.53
CA LEU A 96 -1.42 -8.62 5.56
C LEU A 96 -0.82 -7.23 5.33
N SER A 97 -1.64 -6.19 5.26
CA SER A 97 -1.16 -4.82 5.02
C SER A 97 -0.45 -4.22 6.24
N ASN A 98 -0.96 -4.47 7.45
CA ASN A 98 -0.43 -3.88 8.68
C ASN A 98 0.80 -4.61 9.21
N THR A 99 1.00 -5.87 8.83
CA THR A 99 2.17 -6.68 9.22
C THR A 99 3.24 -6.76 8.14
N ALA A 100 2.98 -6.21 6.95
CA ALA A 100 3.94 -6.20 5.86
C ALA A 100 5.22 -5.44 6.24
N TYR A 101 6.36 -6.00 5.84
CA TYR A 101 7.67 -5.39 6.07
C TYR A 101 8.01 -4.43 4.93
N LEU A 102 8.12 -3.14 5.24
CA LEU A 102 8.59 -2.13 4.30
C LEU A 102 10.05 -1.76 4.66
N PRO A 103 11.02 -1.92 3.74
CA PRO A 103 12.39 -1.47 3.97
C PRO A 103 12.44 0.05 4.23
N GLU A 104 13.40 0.54 5.02
CA GLU A 104 13.49 1.95 5.45
C GLU A 104 13.46 2.96 4.27
N ASN A 105 14.11 2.60 3.15
CA ASN A 105 14.13 3.41 1.92
C ASN A 105 13.25 2.81 0.80
N GLY A 106 12.26 2.00 1.16
CA GLY A 106 11.35 1.35 0.22
C GLY A 106 10.32 2.33 -0.35
N ASP A 107 10.36 2.56 -1.66
CA ASP A 107 9.33 3.31 -2.37
C ASP A 107 7.97 2.62 -2.25
N LYS A 108 7.00 3.28 -1.60
CA LYS A 108 5.65 2.75 -1.42
C LYS A 108 4.90 2.52 -2.73
N LEU A 109 5.18 3.30 -3.77
CA LEU A 109 4.58 3.08 -5.08
C LEU A 109 5.09 1.77 -5.72
N ALA A 110 6.24 1.25 -5.28
CA ALA A 110 6.81 -0.02 -5.72
C ALA A 110 6.54 -1.19 -4.76
N PHE A 111 6.58 -0.95 -3.44
CA PHE A 111 6.40 -1.99 -2.42
C PHE A 111 4.95 -2.17 -1.95
N GLY A 112 4.08 -1.21 -2.23
CA GLY A 112 2.74 -1.21 -1.68
C GLY A 112 2.76 -1.02 -0.16
N ALA A 113 2.10 -1.92 0.56
CA ALA A 113 2.18 -2.00 2.02
C ALA A 113 3.54 -2.54 2.50
N GLY A 114 4.25 -3.29 1.65
CA GLY A 114 5.49 -3.97 1.97
C GLY A 114 5.47 -5.45 1.55
N ILE A 115 6.50 -6.16 1.99
CA ILE A 115 6.67 -7.61 1.78
C ILE A 115 5.77 -8.36 2.76
N ILE A 116 4.97 -9.30 2.24
CA ILE A 116 4.05 -10.10 3.05
C ILE A 116 4.79 -10.88 4.17
N GLN A 117 4.23 -10.84 5.38
CA GLN A 117 4.75 -11.55 6.55
C GLN A 117 3.66 -12.46 7.13
N ILE A 118 3.64 -13.73 6.71
CA ILE A 118 2.53 -14.65 7.01
C ILE A 118 2.39 -14.94 8.50
N TYR A 119 3.50 -15.22 9.19
CA TYR A 119 3.47 -15.52 10.62
C TYR A 119 2.98 -14.32 11.44
N ALA A 120 3.48 -13.12 11.12
CA ALA A 120 3.03 -11.89 11.76
C ALA A 120 1.53 -11.63 11.49
N ALA A 121 1.05 -11.87 10.26
CA ALA A 121 -0.36 -11.76 9.91
C ALA A 121 -1.25 -12.74 10.70
N PHE A 122 -0.79 -13.98 10.93
CA PHE A 122 -1.49 -14.96 11.76
C PHE A 122 -1.60 -14.50 13.21
N GLU A 123 -0.50 -14.08 13.82
CA GLU A 123 -0.49 -13.58 15.21
C GLU A 123 -1.34 -12.31 15.37
N TYR A 124 -1.31 -11.43 14.38
CA TYR A 124 -2.18 -10.25 14.33
C TYR A 124 -3.66 -10.63 14.36
N ILE A 125 -4.08 -11.57 13.49
CA ILE A 125 -5.48 -12.03 13.44
C ILE A 125 -5.88 -12.69 14.77
N LYS A 126 -5.01 -13.57 15.30
CA LYS A 126 -5.25 -14.27 16.57
C LYS A 126 -5.44 -13.28 17.73
N THR A 127 -4.66 -12.22 17.76
CA THR A 127 -4.73 -11.17 18.80
C THR A 127 -6.00 -10.32 18.68
N PHE A 128 -6.39 -9.95 17.46
CA PHE A 128 -7.44 -8.95 17.23
C PHE A 128 -8.77 -9.54 16.72
N LYS A 129 -8.93 -10.86 16.70
CA LYS A 129 -10.14 -11.56 16.18
C LYS A 129 -11.44 -10.97 16.71
N ASN A 130 -11.57 -10.77 18.02
CA ASN A 130 -12.81 -10.29 18.65
C ASN A 130 -13.17 -8.84 18.26
N ILE A 131 -12.16 -8.04 17.91
CA ILE A 131 -12.32 -6.62 17.57
C ILE A 131 -12.65 -6.46 16.08
N ILE A 132 -12.01 -7.26 15.21
CA ILE A 132 -12.13 -7.14 13.75
C ILE A 132 -13.28 -7.98 13.19
N LEU A 133 -13.74 -9.02 13.90
CA LEU A 133 -14.95 -9.80 13.52
C LEU A 133 -16.26 -9.03 13.74
N SER A 134 -16.22 -7.92 14.49
CA SER A 134 -17.31 -6.94 14.45
C SER A 134 -17.42 -6.39 13.01
N PRO A 135 -18.62 -6.22 12.43
CA PRO A 135 -18.82 -5.91 11.00
C PRO A 135 -18.46 -4.47 10.62
N LYS A 136 -17.37 -3.92 11.19
CA LYS A 136 -16.74 -2.68 10.77
C LYS A 136 -15.94 -2.96 9.50
N ILE A 137 -16.65 -3.11 8.38
CA ILE A 137 -16.05 -3.09 7.04
C ILE A 137 -15.31 -1.74 6.91
N PRO A 138 -14.08 -1.68 6.38
CA PRO A 138 -13.38 -0.42 6.19
C PRO A 138 -14.23 0.51 5.34
N PRO A 139 -14.26 1.81 5.67
CA PRO A 139 -15.13 2.75 4.99
C PRO A 139 -14.78 2.84 3.50
N ILE A 140 -15.81 2.95 2.65
CA ILE A 140 -15.62 3.23 1.23
C ILE A 140 -15.33 4.72 1.10
N ILE A 141 -14.17 5.05 0.55
CA ILE A 141 -13.75 6.44 0.37
C ILE A 141 -14.37 7.01 -0.90
N SER A 142 -14.98 8.18 -0.79
CA SER A 142 -15.50 8.97 -1.91
C SER A 142 -14.93 10.37 -1.82
N ILE A 143 -14.23 10.82 -2.85
CA ILE A 143 -13.54 12.11 -2.84
C ILE A 143 -14.27 13.08 -3.76
N TYR A 144 -14.49 14.29 -3.30
CA TYR A 144 -15.13 15.37 -4.04
C TYR A 144 -14.17 16.56 -4.11
N GLU A 145 -13.82 17.02 -5.32
CA GLU A 145 -13.05 18.25 -5.50
C GLU A 145 -14.00 19.45 -5.47
N SER A 146 -13.66 20.50 -4.71
CA SER A 146 -14.55 21.66 -4.50
C SER A 146 -14.95 22.39 -5.78
N THR A 147 -14.19 22.24 -6.87
CA THR A 147 -14.33 23.00 -8.12
C THR A 147 -14.92 22.17 -9.27
N LYS A 148 -15.16 20.85 -9.10
CA LYS A 148 -15.65 19.97 -10.16
C LYS A 148 -16.83 19.10 -9.70
N LYS A 149 -17.65 18.66 -10.67
CA LYS A 149 -18.75 17.72 -10.44
C LYS A 149 -18.21 16.48 -9.71
N ALA A 150 -18.93 16.08 -8.66
CA ALA A 150 -18.61 14.94 -7.80
C ALA A 150 -18.21 13.68 -8.60
N THR A 151 -16.95 13.29 -8.54
CA THR A 151 -16.45 12.07 -9.20
C THR A 151 -16.05 11.09 -8.11
N LEU A 152 -16.53 9.85 -8.15
CA LEU A 152 -16.15 8.82 -7.18
C LEU A 152 -14.68 8.42 -7.39
N MET A 153 -13.76 9.13 -6.76
CA MET A 153 -12.34 8.78 -6.75
C MET A 153 -11.97 8.07 -5.44
N LYS A 154 -11.10 7.06 -5.52
CA LYS A 154 -10.53 6.34 -4.37
C LYS A 154 -9.20 6.92 -3.90
N ALA A 155 -8.63 7.83 -4.68
CA ALA A 155 -7.34 8.46 -4.47
C ALA A 155 -7.34 9.89 -5.00
N ILE A 156 -6.38 10.71 -4.57
CA ILE A 156 -6.16 12.05 -5.14
C ILE A 156 -4.93 11.98 -6.04
N TYR A 157 -5.11 12.24 -7.34
CA TYR A 157 -4.01 12.34 -8.29
C TYR A 157 -4.05 13.65 -9.04
N LEU A 158 -2.94 14.40 -8.94
CA LEU A 158 -2.80 15.69 -9.57
C LEU A 158 -1.60 15.70 -10.49
N ILE A 159 -1.84 16.23 -11.69
CA ILE A 159 -0.80 16.56 -12.64
C ILE A 159 -0.87 18.08 -12.80
N GLN A 160 0.24 18.76 -12.50
CA GLN A 160 0.31 20.22 -12.54
C GLN A 160 1.47 20.71 -13.39
N ASN A 161 1.28 21.85 -14.04
CA ASN A 161 2.32 22.55 -14.79
C ASN A 161 3.08 23.50 -13.85
N GLU A 162 4.32 23.85 -14.21
CA GLU A 162 5.23 24.72 -13.42
C GLU A 162 4.59 26.04 -12.95
N ASN A 163 3.64 26.59 -13.70
CA ASN A 163 3.06 27.91 -13.42
C ASN A 163 1.78 27.89 -12.56
N ASP A 164 1.25 26.71 -12.22
CA ASP A 164 0.00 26.57 -11.45
C ASP A 164 0.30 26.43 -9.95
N SER A 165 0.69 27.51 -9.28
CA SER A 165 0.79 27.54 -7.81
C SER A 165 -0.60 27.63 -7.17
N ILE A 166 -1.36 26.53 -7.23
CA ILE A 166 -2.76 26.48 -6.79
C ILE A 166 -2.90 25.56 -5.59
N SER A 167 -3.42 26.09 -4.48
CA SER A 167 -3.90 25.25 -3.39
C SER A 167 -5.25 24.62 -3.77
N ARG A 168 -5.35 23.29 -3.77
CA ARG A 168 -6.61 22.59 -4.08
C ARG A 168 -7.21 21.97 -2.82
N LYS A 169 -8.52 22.12 -2.66
CA LYS A 169 -9.28 21.58 -1.52
C LYS A 169 -10.19 20.44 -1.97
N TYR A 170 -10.02 19.30 -1.31
CA TYR A 170 -10.82 18.09 -1.48
C TYR A 170 -11.65 17.85 -0.23
N CYS A 171 -12.88 17.40 -0.44
CA CYS A 171 -13.75 16.88 0.59
C CYS A 171 -13.81 15.36 0.45
N VAL A 172 -13.33 14.66 1.46
CA VAL A 172 -13.31 13.20 1.48
C VAL A 172 -14.46 12.73 2.36
N LYS A 173 -15.39 11.99 1.78
CA LYS A 173 -16.51 11.36 2.47
C LYS A 173 -16.25 9.88 2.63
N LEU A 174 -16.47 9.39 3.84
CA LEU A 174 -16.42 7.98 4.17
C LEU A 174 -17.85 7.44 4.15
N ASN A 175 -18.15 6.63 3.14
CA ASN A 175 -19.44 5.95 3.04
C ASN A 175 -19.40 4.68 3.89
N SER A 176 -20.36 4.56 4.79
CA SER A 176 -20.60 3.34 5.56
C SER A 176 -21.59 2.46 4.83
N THR A 177 -21.30 1.17 4.70
CA THR A 177 -22.20 0.23 4.04
C THR A 177 -23.33 -0.23 4.95
N LYS A 178 -23.15 -0.29 6.29
CA LYS A 178 -24.19 -0.52 7.31
C LYS A 178 -23.76 0.00 8.68
N THR A 179 -24.65 0.72 9.39
CA THR A 179 -24.77 0.98 10.85
C THR A 179 -23.51 1.10 11.73
N ALA A 180 -22.32 1.32 11.18
CA ALA A 180 -21.08 1.48 11.94
C ALA A 180 -20.76 2.96 12.10
N SER A 181 -20.88 3.48 13.33
CA SER A 181 -20.32 4.77 13.72
C SER A 181 -18.84 4.58 14.04
N TRP A 182 -17.95 5.10 13.20
CA TRP A 182 -16.51 5.08 13.47
C TRP A 182 -16.07 6.40 14.11
N ASN A 183 -15.31 6.31 15.19
CA ASN A 183 -14.63 7.47 15.78
C ASN A 183 -13.20 7.53 15.23
N LEU A 184 -13.06 7.95 13.97
CA LEU A 184 -11.78 7.92 13.28
C LEU A 184 -10.89 9.11 13.67
N LYS A 185 -9.63 8.83 14.03
CA LYS A 185 -8.53 9.79 14.10
C LYS A 185 -7.66 9.61 12.86
N LEU A 186 -7.40 10.70 12.16
CA LEU A 186 -6.58 10.72 10.95
C LEU A 186 -5.16 11.13 11.31
N VAL A 187 -4.19 10.33 10.87
CA VAL A 187 -2.77 10.56 11.13
C VAL A 187 -2.02 10.52 9.81
N PRO A 188 -1.13 11.49 9.51
CA PRO A 188 -0.31 11.43 8.32
C PRO A 188 0.77 10.37 8.57
N LYS A 189 0.97 9.46 7.61
CA LYS A 189 2.11 8.53 7.70
C LYS A 189 3.40 9.15 7.13
N SER A 190 3.28 10.16 6.29
CA SER A 190 4.43 10.87 5.70
C SER A 190 4.48 12.31 6.21
N ALA A 191 5.66 12.77 6.62
CA ALA A 191 5.93 14.14 7.10
C ALA A 191 5.99 15.17 5.95
N GLU A 192 5.14 14.98 4.95
CA GLU A 192 5.16 15.76 3.73
C GLU A 192 4.51 17.12 3.97
N THR A 193 5.25 18.18 3.68
CA THR A 193 4.81 19.56 3.92
C THR A 193 3.76 20.04 2.92
N PHE A 194 3.50 19.27 1.86
CA PHE A 194 2.60 19.66 0.78
C PHE A 194 1.12 19.32 1.03
N ILE A 195 0.78 18.75 2.19
CA ILE A 195 -0.61 18.36 2.54
C ILE A 195 -1.00 18.88 3.92
N GLU A 196 -2.17 19.52 3.99
CA GLU A 196 -2.90 19.79 5.23
C GLU A 196 -4.24 19.05 5.21
N PHE A 197 -4.68 18.55 6.37
CA PHE A 197 -5.98 17.89 6.45
C PHE A 197 -6.60 18.01 7.85
N SER A 198 -7.91 17.81 7.94
CA SER A 198 -8.63 17.78 9.22
C SER A 198 -8.26 16.50 9.99
N LYS A 199 -7.71 16.62 11.21
CA LYS A 199 -7.30 15.47 12.04
C LYS A 199 -8.47 14.61 12.52
N THR A 200 -9.66 15.19 12.59
CA THR A 200 -10.91 14.55 13.02
C THR A 200 -11.95 14.64 11.91
N LEU A 201 -12.88 13.70 11.92
CA LEU A 201 -14.00 13.70 10.97
C LEU A 201 -15.16 14.53 11.50
N SER A 202 -15.83 15.24 10.59
CA SER A 202 -17.11 15.89 10.83
C SER A 202 -18.15 15.23 9.92
N LYS A 203 -19.19 14.60 10.48
CA LYS A 203 -20.24 13.88 9.73
C LYS A 203 -19.68 12.87 8.71
N ASN A 204 -18.70 12.06 9.11
CA ASN A 204 -17.96 11.11 8.25
C ASN A 204 -17.22 11.76 7.07
N MET A 205 -16.92 13.05 7.16
CA MET A 205 -16.20 13.81 6.14
C MET A 205 -14.97 14.49 6.75
N PHE A 206 -13.92 14.63 5.96
CA PHE A 206 -12.76 15.44 6.30
C PHE A 206 -12.25 16.18 5.06
N PHE A 207 -11.54 17.28 5.28
CA PHE A 207 -10.99 18.06 4.19
C PHE A 207 -9.50 17.80 4.05
N VAL A 208 -9.03 17.77 2.82
CA VAL A 208 -7.63 17.69 2.45
C VAL A 208 -7.30 18.88 1.57
N LYS A 209 -6.28 19.64 1.93
CA LYS A 209 -5.74 20.75 1.15
C LYS A 209 -4.34 20.36 0.68
N ILE A 210 -4.11 20.49 -0.61
CA ILE A 210 -2.84 20.17 -1.25
C ILE A 210 -2.20 21.46 -1.73
N PHE A 211 -0.95 21.67 -1.34
CA PHE A 211 -0.10 22.80 -1.74
C PHE A 211 0.92 22.31 -2.75
N THR A 212 0.97 22.95 -3.91
CA THR A 212 1.89 22.53 -4.98
C THR A 212 2.97 23.55 -5.28
N ALA A 213 2.85 24.76 -4.74
CA ALA A 213 3.80 25.85 -4.94
C ALA A 213 5.23 25.53 -4.46
N SER A 214 5.37 24.67 -3.45
CA SER A 214 6.68 24.29 -2.87
C SER A 214 7.31 23.05 -3.50
N LEU A 215 6.67 22.42 -4.48
CA LEU A 215 7.13 21.17 -5.07
C LEU A 215 8.11 21.43 -6.22
N LYS A 216 9.16 20.61 -6.30
CA LYS A 216 10.18 20.73 -7.36
C LYS A 216 9.60 20.33 -8.72
N SER A 217 10.01 21.03 -9.78
CA SER A 217 9.64 20.64 -11.14
C SER A 217 10.13 19.23 -11.49
N GLY A 218 9.35 18.48 -12.27
CA GLY A 218 9.63 17.10 -12.65
C GLY A 218 9.51 16.07 -11.51
N SER A 219 9.15 16.48 -10.29
CA SER A 219 9.07 15.57 -9.15
C SER A 219 7.72 14.84 -9.05
N LEU A 220 7.78 13.60 -8.56
CA LEU A 220 6.61 12.81 -8.16
C LEU A 220 6.57 12.76 -6.63
N ASN A 221 5.57 13.40 -6.04
CA ASN A 221 5.42 13.48 -4.59
C ASN A 221 4.26 12.60 -4.16
N TYR A 222 4.50 11.72 -3.19
CA TYR A 222 3.53 10.74 -2.71
C TYR A 222 3.33 10.85 -1.20
N ALA A 223 2.08 10.80 -0.75
CA ALA A 223 1.74 10.76 0.66
C ALA A 223 0.53 9.87 0.90
N GLU A 224 0.38 9.42 2.15
CA GLU A 224 -0.78 8.66 2.59
C GLU A 224 -1.34 9.23 3.90
N ILE A 225 -2.65 9.47 3.91
CA ILE A 225 -3.39 9.76 5.16
C ILE A 225 -3.95 8.44 5.67
N HIS A 226 -3.64 8.09 6.90
CA HIS A 226 -4.05 6.83 7.53
C HIS A 226 -5.17 7.09 8.54
N GLY A 227 -6.23 6.29 8.47
CA GLY A 227 -7.36 6.38 9.38
C GLY A 227 -7.31 5.30 10.46
N TYR A 228 -7.26 5.72 11.72
CA TYR A 228 -7.28 4.85 12.90
C TYR A 228 -8.60 5.02 13.62
N ASP A 229 -9.20 3.93 14.10
CA ASP A 229 -10.38 4.04 14.98
C ASP A 229 -9.90 4.31 16.41
N SER A 230 -10.23 5.50 16.93
CA SER A 230 -9.84 5.93 18.27
C SER A 230 -10.54 5.18 19.40
N SER A 231 -11.64 4.49 19.09
CA SER A 231 -12.31 3.60 20.05
C SER A 231 -11.65 2.23 20.14
N ILE A 232 -10.71 1.93 19.25
CA ILE A 232 -10.05 0.64 19.10
C ILE A 232 -8.58 0.77 19.51
N ASN A 233 -7.99 -0.34 20.00
CA ASN A 233 -6.58 -0.39 20.36
C ASN A 233 -5.68 0.10 19.19
N PRO A 234 -4.82 1.12 19.40
CA PRO A 234 -3.90 1.63 18.38
C PRO A 234 -3.02 0.57 17.71
N SER A 235 -2.72 -0.53 18.42
CA SER A 235 -1.91 -1.65 17.91
C SER A 235 -2.55 -2.39 16.73
N ILE A 236 -3.85 -2.20 16.47
CA ILE A 236 -4.51 -2.73 15.26
C ILE A 236 -3.97 -2.06 14.00
N GLY A 237 -3.43 -0.85 14.09
CA GLY A 237 -2.97 -0.13 12.92
C GLY A 237 -4.11 0.53 12.12
N PRO A 238 -3.80 1.06 10.93
CA PRO A 238 -4.76 1.82 10.13
C PRO A 238 -5.84 0.93 9.54
N LEU A 239 -7.10 1.39 9.58
CA LEU A 239 -8.25 0.71 8.95
C LEU A 239 -8.35 1.01 7.45
N PHE A 240 -7.90 2.19 7.03
CA PHE A 240 -7.81 2.58 5.64
C PHE A 240 -6.65 3.56 5.44
N TYR A 241 -6.27 3.72 4.17
CA TYR A 241 -5.36 4.77 3.75
C TYR A 241 -5.96 5.52 2.55
N LEU A 242 -5.67 6.82 2.45
CA LEU A 242 -5.96 7.65 1.30
C LEU A 242 -4.64 8.00 0.62
N PRO A 243 -4.35 7.43 -0.57
CA PRO A 243 -3.17 7.78 -1.33
C PRO A 243 -3.36 9.12 -2.05
N ILE A 244 -2.34 9.97 -1.95
CA ILE A 244 -2.30 11.30 -2.55
C ILE A 244 -1.00 11.39 -3.34
N THR A 245 -1.14 11.60 -4.64
CA THR A 245 0.00 11.72 -5.55
C THR A 245 -0.05 13.03 -6.33
N VAL A 246 1.05 13.77 -6.34
CA VAL A 246 1.20 15.00 -7.11
C VAL A 246 2.40 14.84 -8.04
N LYS A 247 2.14 14.86 -9.35
CA LYS A 247 3.16 14.89 -10.40
C LYS A 247 3.29 16.32 -10.90
N GLN A 248 4.46 16.91 -10.68
CA GLN A 248 4.82 18.18 -11.31
C GLN A 248 5.41 17.90 -12.69
N LYS A 249 4.77 18.40 -13.75
CA LYS A 249 5.30 18.28 -15.10
C LYS A 249 6.55 19.14 -15.24
N SER A 250 7.55 18.61 -15.93
CA SER A 250 8.67 19.41 -16.42
C SER A 250 8.32 20.04 -17.76
N SER A 251 8.97 21.15 -18.10
CA SER A 251 8.88 21.79 -19.43
C SER A 251 9.29 20.89 -20.61
N ILE A 252 9.87 19.72 -20.33
CA ILE A 252 10.38 18.75 -21.31
C ILE A 252 9.40 17.58 -21.52
N ASP A 253 8.34 17.47 -20.70
CA ASP A 253 7.31 16.43 -20.85
C ASP A 253 6.32 16.81 -21.98
N ILE A 254 6.74 16.66 -23.24
CA ILE A 254 5.90 16.75 -24.46
C ILE A 254 5.28 15.39 -24.78
#